data_AF-A0A8T6RI64-F1
#
_entry.id   AF-A0A8T6RI64-F1
#
_cell.length_a   1.000
_cell.length_b   1.000
_cell.length_c   1.000
_cell.angle_alpha   90.00
_cell.angle_beta   90.00
_cell.angle_gamma   90.00
#
_symmetry.space_group_name_H-M   'P 1'
#
loop_
_entity.id
_entity.type
_entity.pdbx_description
1 polymer ?
#
loop_
_entity_poly.entity_id
_entity_poly.type
_entity_poly.pdbx_seq_one_letter_code
_entity_poly.pdbx_strand_id
1 'polypeptide(L)'
;MDQIHRRKKGKKMTYFLLFIIGFSIGIPFGLLLSNQNLNVVTLDMIYSSEKRAWIENIALEFKQWYKNETGQDIQLNFRAMGSRSMMVSVETGEIQPTILSPASSIWIPFLNSRWTLGDIINTSKVITPVYSPIVIGTWSSFNNSVGGINNFDDLKKIKATVPDFHWAHTDPQLSNSGFMGVIMQVASFFNKNTSDLVFSDLTNSSLHQWMKILESSILFYGTSTGFLAKKAISGDLNAFLVYENLIIEINKEITTDTAVAIYPGNGTLLSDHPFAILDAPWVTAQERAAAEKFFEFLQLNSTIAKAFNDGFRPTDTSILSNSTYNNTFNSIFNAENGVKYSIPTPIYNPQINSQVLEYIPDLWIITRAG
;
A
#
# COMPACT_ATOMS: atom_id res chain seq x y z
N MET A 1 34.71 -50.86 22.99
CA MET A 1 34.06 -49.68 22.36
C MET A 1 32.57 -49.52 22.69
N ASP A 2 31.91 -50.48 23.37
CA ASP A 2 30.44 -50.44 23.58
C ASP A 2 29.90 -49.69 24.82
N GLN A 3 30.72 -49.41 25.84
CA GLN A 3 30.22 -48.72 27.04
C GLN A 3 30.06 -47.20 26.88
N ILE A 4 30.82 -46.58 25.96
CA ILE A 4 30.77 -45.13 25.72
C ILE A 4 29.51 -44.73 24.92
N HIS A 5 28.99 -45.63 24.08
CA HIS A 5 27.79 -45.38 23.26
C HIS A 5 26.48 -45.44 24.07
N ARG A 6 26.37 -46.33 25.07
CA ARG A 6 25.17 -46.41 25.93
C ARG A 6 24.98 -45.17 26.82
N ARG A 7 26.08 -44.58 27.31
CA ARG A 7 26.05 -43.40 28.21
C ARG A 7 25.60 -42.11 27.50
N LYS A 8 25.88 -41.96 26.20
CA LYS A 8 25.41 -40.83 25.37
C LYS A 8 23.91 -40.93 25.02
N LYS A 9 23.38 -42.15 24.86
CA LYS A 9 21.96 -42.37 24.51
C LYS A 9 21.03 -42.08 25.69
N GLY A 10 21.45 -42.42 26.92
CA GLY A 10 20.70 -42.08 28.14
C GLY A 10 20.57 -40.57 28.38
N LYS A 11 21.66 -39.81 28.22
CA LYS A 11 21.64 -38.34 28.38
C LYS A 11 20.73 -37.65 27.36
N LYS A 12 20.76 -38.06 26.08
CA LYS A 12 19.87 -37.50 25.05
C LYS A 12 18.40 -37.74 25.36
N MET A 13 18.05 -38.92 25.91
CA MET A 13 16.67 -39.22 26.32
C MET A 13 16.23 -38.37 27.52
N THR A 14 17.14 -38.12 28.48
CA THR A 14 16.86 -37.24 29.63
C THR A 14 16.66 -35.78 29.20
N TYR A 15 17.46 -35.26 28.26
CA TYR A 15 17.26 -33.90 27.71
C TYR A 15 15.96 -33.78 26.92
N PHE A 16 15.56 -34.83 26.19
CA PHE A 16 14.29 -34.85 25.45
C PHE A 16 13.08 -34.88 26.40
N LEU A 17 13.15 -35.65 27.49
CA LEU A 17 12.12 -35.67 28.54
C LEU A 17 12.03 -34.33 29.29
N LEU A 18 13.17 -33.71 29.63
CA LEU A 18 13.20 -32.37 30.23
C LEU A 18 12.65 -31.30 29.28
N PHE A 19 12.88 -31.43 27.97
CA PHE A 19 12.31 -30.56 26.96
C PHE A 19 10.79 -30.72 26.87
N ILE A 20 10.27 -31.95 26.86
CA ILE A 20 8.81 -32.20 26.84
C ILE A 20 8.15 -31.71 28.14
N ILE A 21 8.76 -31.93 29.30
CA ILE A 21 8.23 -31.43 30.58
C ILE A 21 8.28 -29.91 30.64
N GLY A 22 9.38 -29.29 30.17
CA GLY A 22 9.50 -27.84 30.04
C GLY A 22 8.46 -27.24 29.09
N PHE A 23 8.11 -27.95 28.01
CA PHE A 23 7.06 -27.54 27.06
C PHE A 23 5.65 -27.76 27.62
N SER A 24 5.43 -28.88 28.32
CA SER A 24 4.14 -29.27 28.89
C SER A 24 3.77 -28.46 30.14
N ILE A 25 4.75 -27.94 30.88
CA ILE A 25 4.55 -27.05 32.03
C ILE A 25 4.67 -25.59 31.60
N GLY A 26 5.60 -25.26 30.68
CA GLY A 26 5.85 -23.90 30.21
C GLY A 26 4.71 -23.29 29.39
N ILE A 27 3.98 -24.08 28.60
CA ILE A 27 2.83 -23.59 27.83
C ILE A 27 1.63 -23.27 28.75
N PRO A 28 1.20 -24.16 29.66
CA PRO A 28 0.13 -23.83 30.62
C PRO A 28 0.54 -22.71 31.58
N PHE A 29 1.79 -22.66 32.03
CA PHE A 29 2.26 -21.59 32.93
C PHE A 29 2.44 -20.25 32.21
N GLY A 30 2.83 -20.25 30.93
CA GLY A 30 2.84 -19.07 30.06
C GLY A 30 1.43 -18.56 29.76
N LEU A 31 0.45 -19.46 29.56
CA LEU A 31 -0.97 -19.12 29.44
C LEU A 31 -1.56 -18.60 30.77
N LEU A 32 -1.15 -19.14 31.91
CA LEU A 32 -1.53 -18.65 33.24
C LEU A 32 -0.94 -17.28 33.57
N LEU A 33 0.30 -16.99 33.14
CA LEU A 33 0.93 -15.67 33.26
C LEU A 33 0.37 -14.66 32.25
N SER A 34 -0.03 -15.10 31.05
CA SER A 34 -0.81 -14.31 30.09
C SER A 34 -2.18 -13.92 30.68
N ASN A 35 -2.82 -14.83 31.41
CA ASN A 35 -4.07 -14.57 32.14
C ASN A 35 -3.93 -13.65 33.37
N GLN A 36 -2.71 -13.24 33.74
CA GLN A 36 -2.49 -12.30 34.86
C GLN A 36 -2.39 -10.83 34.39
N ASN A 37 -2.35 -10.56 33.08
CA ASN A 37 -2.39 -9.20 32.50
C ASN A 37 -3.74 -8.91 31.81
N LEU A 38 -4.85 -9.17 32.51
CA LEU A 38 -6.22 -8.98 32.02
C LEU A 38 -6.63 -7.51 31.75
N ASN A 39 -5.73 -6.53 31.92
CA ASN A 39 -6.07 -5.10 31.90
C ASN A 39 -5.51 -4.29 30.71
N VAL A 40 -4.78 -4.91 29.78
CA VAL A 40 -4.24 -4.17 28.61
C VAL A 40 -4.88 -4.70 27.33
N VAL A 41 -5.72 -3.88 26.72
CA VAL A 41 -6.29 -4.13 25.39
C VAL A 41 -5.14 -4.17 24.38
N THR A 42 -5.07 -5.18 23.53
CA THR A 42 -4.12 -5.22 22.42
C THR A 42 -4.84 -4.91 21.12
N LEU A 43 -4.22 -4.13 20.24
CA LEU A 43 -4.71 -3.86 18.90
C LEU A 43 -3.65 -4.18 17.87
N ASP A 44 -3.89 -5.25 17.12
CA ASP A 44 -3.03 -5.70 16.02
C ASP A 44 -3.51 -5.14 14.69
N MET A 45 -2.61 -4.47 13.98
CA MET A 45 -2.88 -3.94 12.64
C MET A 45 -1.73 -4.27 11.69
N ILE A 46 -2.07 -4.78 10.51
CA ILE A 46 -1.14 -4.90 9.38
C ILE A 46 -1.55 -3.85 8.35
N TYR A 47 -0.61 -2.97 7.99
CA TYR A 47 -0.88 -1.84 7.11
C TYR A 47 0.18 -1.72 6.01
N SER A 48 -0.17 -1.05 4.91
CA SER A 48 0.73 -0.92 3.76
C SER A 48 1.94 -0.03 4.07
N SER A 49 3.12 -0.40 3.59
CA SER A 49 4.37 0.32 3.90
C SER A 49 4.35 1.81 3.57
N GLU A 50 3.53 2.23 2.61
CA GLU A 50 3.32 3.62 2.21
C GLU A 50 2.83 4.52 3.34
N LYS A 51 2.04 3.97 4.28
CA LYS A 51 1.45 4.75 5.38
C LYS A 51 2.34 4.82 6.62
N ARG A 52 3.54 4.22 6.58
CA ARG A 52 4.38 4.03 7.77
C ARG A 52 4.63 5.32 8.54
N ALA A 53 5.07 6.38 7.85
CA ALA A 53 5.33 7.66 8.49
C ALA A 53 4.08 8.20 9.22
N TRP A 54 2.93 8.21 8.54
CA TRP A 54 1.66 8.67 9.12
C TRP A 54 1.23 7.82 10.33
N ILE A 55 1.26 6.48 10.23
CA ILE A 55 0.86 5.58 11.32
C ILE A 55 1.81 5.71 12.52
N GLU A 56 3.12 5.78 12.30
CA GLU A 56 4.10 5.96 13.38
C GLU A 56 3.92 7.31 14.08
N ASN A 57 3.63 8.39 13.33
CA ASN A 57 3.38 9.72 13.86
C ASN A 57 2.15 9.79 14.79
N ILE A 58 1.08 9.06 14.47
CA ILE A 58 -0.17 9.13 15.23
C ILE A 58 -0.31 8.06 16.32
N ALA A 59 0.54 7.02 16.33
CA ALA A 59 0.39 5.88 17.24
C ALA A 59 0.43 6.26 18.72
N LEU A 60 1.38 7.12 19.13
CA LEU A 60 1.47 7.58 20.52
C LEU A 60 0.28 8.45 20.93
N GLU A 61 -0.20 9.28 20.01
CA GLU A 61 -1.37 10.13 20.24
C GLU A 61 -2.64 9.30 20.38
N PHE A 62 -2.81 8.27 19.55
CA PHE A 62 -3.93 7.35 19.68
C PHE A 62 -3.94 6.68 21.06
N LYS A 63 -2.79 6.24 21.58
CA LYS A 63 -2.74 5.64 22.94
C LYS A 63 -3.22 6.61 24.01
N GLN A 64 -2.81 7.88 23.92
CA GLN A 64 -3.22 8.91 24.87
C GLN A 64 -4.72 9.23 24.73
N TRP A 65 -5.18 9.40 23.48
CA TRP A 65 -6.59 9.63 23.16
C TRP A 65 -7.46 8.48 23.66
N TYR A 66 -7.09 7.23 23.36
CA TYR A 66 -7.80 6.04 23.80
C TYR A 66 -7.92 5.95 25.33
N LYS A 67 -6.84 6.25 26.05
CA LYS A 67 -6.85 6.28 27.53
C LYS A 67 -7.79 7.35 28.06
N ASN A 68 -7.82 8.53 27.44
CA ASN A 68 -8.72 9.61 27.86
C ASN A 68 -10.19 9.27 27.59
N GLU A 69 -10.48 8.63 26.46
CA GLU A 69 -11.85 8.26 26.07
C GLU A 69 -12.41 7.05 26.84
N THR A 70 -11.54 6.09 27.19
CA THR A 70 -11.99 4.78 27.73
C THR A 70 -11.54 4.52 29.17
N GLY A 71 -10.57 5.28 29.68
CA GLY A 71 -9.91 5.00 30.96
C GLY A 71 -8.95 3.82 30.94
N GLN A 72 -8.74 3.16 29.79
CA GLN A 72 -7.94 1.94 29.67
C GLN A 72 -6.63 2.21 28.92
N ASP A 73 -5.58 1.48 29.30
CA ASP A 73 -4.34 1.44 28.53
C ASP A 73 -4.47 0.45 27.35
N ILE A 74 -3.79 0.77 26.25
CA ILE A 74 -3.79 -0.03 25.02
C ILE A 74 -2.35 -0.31 24.55
N GLN A 75 -2.11 -1.55 24.11
CA GLN A 75 -0.91 -1.95 23.41
C GLN A 75 -1.17 -1.99 21.90
N LEU A 76 -0.32 -1.32 21.12
CA LEU A 76 -0.43 -1.29 19.66
C LEU A 76 0.64 -2.20 19.05
N ASN A 77 0.21 -3.17 18.26
CA ASN A 77 1.07 -4.09 17.52
C ASN A 77 0.90 -3.82 16.03
N PHE A 78 1.42 -2.69 15.58
CA PHE A 78 1.26 -2.21 14.20
C PHE A 78 2.47 -2.61 13.36
N ARG A 79 2.25 -3.28 12.22
CA ARG A 79 3.34 -3.73 11.34
C ARG A 79 3.07 -3.38 9.88
N ALA A 80 4.09 -2.84 9.22
CA ALA A 80 4.06 -2.55 7.79
C ALA A 80 4.30 -3.81 6.95
N MET A 81 3.53 -4.00 5.88
CA MET A 81 3.69 -5.10 4.92
C MET A 81 3.20 -4.68 3.52
N GLY A 82 3.76 -5.24 2.45
CA GLY A 82 3.25 -5.01 1.09
C GLY A 82 1.81 -5.53 0.94
N SER A 83 0.95 -4.80 0.23
CA SER A 83 -0.49 -5.09 0.17
C SER A 83 -0.82 -6.51 -0.32
N ARG A 84 -0.13 -7.01 -1.35
CA ARG A 84 -0.33 -8.37 -1.85
C ARG A 84 0.09 -9.42 -0.83
N SER A 85 1.30 -9.29 -0.27
CA SER A 85 1.79 -10.20 0.78
C SER A 85 0.86 -10.21 1.99
N MET A 86 0.34 -9.05 2.37
CA MET A 86 -0.66 -8.91 3.42
C MET A 86 -1.92 -9.73 3.14
N MET A 87 -2.48 -9.67 1.92
CA MET A 87 -3.65 -10.50 1.57
C MET A 87 -3.31 -11.99 1.66
N VAL A 88 -2.20 -12.41 1.06
CA VAL A 88 -1.79 -13.82 1.02
C VAL A 88 -1.53 -14.36 2.43
N SER A 89 -0.83 -13.62 3.29
CA SER A 89 -0.52 -14.08 4.65
C SER A 89 -1.78 -14.15 5.55
N VAL A 90 -2.81 -13.33 5.31
CA VAL A 90 -4.12 -13.50 5.97
C VAL A 90 -4.83 -14.73 5.43
N GLU A 91 -4.90 -14.87 4.10
CA GLU A 91 -5.51 -16.01 3.41
C GLU A 91 -4.95 -17.35 3.89
N THR A 92 -3.62 -17.45 4.06
CA THR A 92 -2.94 -18.68 4.52
C THR A 92 -3.00 -18.88 6.03
N GLY A 93 -3.48 -17.89 6.80
CA GLY A 93 -3.49 -17.89 8.26
C GLY A 93 -2.11 -17.68 8.90
N GLU A 94 -1.09 -17.28 8.13
CA GLU A 94 0.23 -16.90 8.64
C GLU A 94 0.15 -15.68 9.58
N ILE A 95 -0.77 -14.76 9.28
CA ILE A 95 -1.10 -13.62 10.15
C ILE A 95 -2.60 -13.56 10.42
N GLN A 96 -2.96 -13.09 11.61
CA GLN A 96 -4.35 -12.99 12.09
C GLN A 96 -4.58 -11.63 12.77
N PRO A 97 -4.53 -10.50 12.03
CA PRO A 97 -4.70 -9.19 12.64
C PRO A 97 -6.17 -8.87 12.94
N THR A 98 -6.38 -7.87 13.80
CA THR A 98 -7.68 -7.24 14.01
C THR A 98 -8.02 -6.30 12.85
N ILE A 99 -7.05 -5.48 12.44
CA ILE A 99 -7.20 -4.49 11.38
C ILE A 99 -6.29 -4.82 10.19
N LEU A 100 -6.87 -4.76 9.00
CA LEU A 100 -6.16 -4.79 7.74
C LEU A 100 -6.21 -3.41 7.07
N SER A 101 -5.09 -2.91 6.59
CA SER A 101 -5.05 -1.65 5.85
C SER A 101 -4.13 -1.68 4.63
N PRO A 102 -4.55 -2.27 3.50
CA PRO A 102 -3.76 -2.26 2.27
C PRO A 102 -3.58 -0.85 1.70
N ALA A 103 -2.74 -0.74 0.67
CA ALA A 103 -2.50 0.53 -0.01
C ALA A 103 -3.75 1.00 -0.76
N SER A 104 -4.56 0.07 -1.27
CA SER A 104 -5.80 0.39 -1.99
C SER A 104 -6.92 -0.63 -1.75
N SER A 105 -8.17 -0.19 -1.84
CA SER A 105 -9.38 -1.00 -1.78
C SER A 105 -9.50 -2.03 -2.89
N ILE A 106 -8.71 -1.94 -3.96
CA ILE A 106 -8.66 -2.97 -5.02
C ILE A 106 -8.29 -4.37 -4.48
N TRP A 107 -7.63 -4.43 -3.31
CA TRP A 107 -7.25 -5.69 -2.67
C TRP A 107 -8.37 -6.34 -1.87
N ILE A 108 -9.44 -5.61 -1.53
CA ILE A 108 -10.53 -6.14 -0.72
C ILE A 108 -11.30 -7.23 -1.49
N PRO A 109 -11.74 -7.03 -2.75
CA PRO A 109 -12.34 -8.11 -3.54
C PRO A 109 -11.39 -9.29 -3.74
N PHE A 110 -10.08 -9.05 -3.85
CA PHE A 110 -9.09 -10.11 -3.98
C PHE A 110 -9.09 -11.04 -2.77
N LEU A 111 -9.09 -10.49 -1.55
CA LEU A 111 -9.11 -11.30 -0.32
C LEU A 111 -10.48 -11.95 -0.09
N ASN A 112 -11.58 -11.20 -0.21
CA ASN A 112 -12.92 -11.72 0.01
C ASN A 112 -13.26 -12.88 -0.95
N SER A 113 -12.88 -12.78 -2.23
CA SER A 113 -13.10 -13.86 -3.21
C SER A 113 -12.31 -15.15 -2.93
N ARG A 114 -11.24 -15.07 -2.13
CA ARG A 114 -10.39 -16.20 -1.75
C ARG A 114 -10.70 -16.75 -0.36
N TRP A 115 -11.49 -16.03 0.43
CA TRP A 115 -11.86 -16.46 1.77
C TRP A 115 -13.01 -17.47 1.74
N THR A 116 -12.80 -18.64 2.34
CA THR A 116 -13.73 -19.77 2.22
C THR A 116 -14.98 -19.66 3.09
N LEU A 117 -14.98 -18.75 4.08
CA LEU A 117 -16.08 -18.57 5.04
C LEU A 117 -16.99 -17.37 4.70
N GLY A 118 -16.95 -16.89 3.46
CA GLY A 118 -17.63 -15.69 3.01
C GLY A 118 -16.72 -14.45 3.06
N ASP A 119 -17.31 -13.25 3.07
CA ASP A 119 -16.53 -12.01 3.12
C ASP A 119 -15.90 -11.83 4.51
N ILE A 120 -14.56 -11.91 4.59
CA ILE A 120 -13.81 -11.59 5.81
C ILE A 120 -13.76 -10.08 6.08
N ILE A 121 -13.95 -9.26 5.04
CA ILE A 121 -14.07 -7.81 5.17
C ILE A 121 -15.46 -7.36 4.74
N ASN A 122 -16.20 -6.77 5.65
CA ASN A 122 -17.44 -6.07 5.34
C ASN A 122 -17.14 -4.70 4.71
N THR A 123 -17.29 -4.61 3.39
CA THR A 123 -17.00 -3.40 2.59
C THR A 123 -17.78 -2.17 3.02
N SER A 124 -18.99 -2.32 3.59
CA SER A 124 -19.80 -1.19 4.07
C SER A 124 -19.26 -0.51 5.33
N LYS A 125 -18.33 -1.17 6.04
CA LYS A 125 -17.70 -0.67 7.27
C LYS A 125 -16.27 -0.18 7.07
N VAL A 126 -15.75 -0.25 5.84
CA VAL A 126 -14.40 0.18 5.51
C VAL A 126 -14.34 1.70 5.53
N ILE A 127 -13.31 2.26 6.17
CA ILE A 127 -13.03 3.70 6.13
C ILE A 127 -11.80 3.98 5.28
N THR A 128 -11.83 5.07 4.51
CA THR A 128 -10.73 5.55 3.68
C THR A 128 -10.49 7.01 4.03
N PRO A 129 -9.83 7.35 5.15
CA PRO A 129 -9.74 8.74 5.62
C PRO A 129 -8.88 9.62 4.71
N VAL A 130 -7.90 9.01 4.04
CA VAL A 130 -6.93 9.71 3.20
C VAL A 130 -6.59 8.91 1.96
N TYR A 131 -6.03 9.56 0.95
CA TYR A 131 -5.58 8.90 -0.27
C TYR A 131 -4.36 9.57 -0.91
N SER A 132 -3.69 8.87 -1.83
CA SER A 132 -2.69 9.43 -2.75
C SER A 132 -2.92 8.92 -4.18
N PRO A 133 -3.05 9.79 -5.19
CA PRO A 133 -3.17 9.38 -6.58
C PRO A 133 -1.91 8.66 -7.10
N ILE A 134 -2.09 7.74 -8.05
CA ILE A 134 -0.97 7.24 -8.87
C ILE A 134 -0.67 8.27 -9.97
N VAL A 135 0.60 8.67 -10.08
CA VAL A 135 1.04 9.69 -11.04
C VAL A 135 2.25 9.21 -11.82
N ILE A 136 2.41 9.76 -13.02
CA ILE A 136 3.67 9.70 -13.76
C ILE A 136 4.54 10.83 -13.19
N GLY A 137 5.53 10.48 -12.38
CA GLY A 137 6.59 11.39 -11.99
C GLY A 137 7.57 11.61 -13.14
N THR A 138 8.04 12.84 -13.29
CA THR A 138 9.10 13.21 -14.24
C THR A 138 9.82 14.45 -13.72
N TRP A 139 10.88 14.88 -14.41
CA TRP A 139 11.59 16.11 -14.10
C TRP A 139 11.02 17.27 -14.91
N SER A 140 10.91 18.45 -14.30
CA SER A 140 10.40 19.66 -14.97
C SER A 140 11.19 19.96 -16.25
N SER A 141 12.52 19.88 -16.19
CA SER A 141 13.38 20.08 -17.36
C SER A 141 13.11 19.07 -18.49
N PHE A 142 12.99 17.78 -18.16
CA PHE A 142 12.72 16.72 -19.13
C PHE A 142 11.31 16.84 -19.72
N ASN A 143 10.30 17.08 -18.89
CA ASN A 143 8.93 17.26 -19.34
C ASN A 143 8.81 18.41 -20.36
N ASN A 144 9.52 19.51 -20.13
CA ASN A 144 9.56 20.64 -21.05
C ASN A 144 10.31 20.30 -22.35
N SER A 145 11.42 19.54 -22.27
CA SER A 145 12.22 19.21 -23.46
C SER A 145 11.50 18.27 -24.44
N VAL A 146 10.58 17.44 -23.95
CA VAL A 146 9.76 16.53 -24.77
C VAL A 146 8.41 17.12 -25.18
N GLY A 147 8.14 18.39 -24.87
CA GLY A 147 6.90 19.08 -25.24
C GLY A 147 5.69 18.79 -24.33
N GLY A 148 5.93 18.22 -23.15
CA GLY A 148 4.92 17.89 -22.15
C GLY A 148 4.39 16.45 -22.26
N ILE A 149 4.36 15.76 -21.12
CA ILE A 149 3.78 14.42 -20.95
C ILE A 149 2.35 14.59 -20.43
N ASN A 150 1.37 13.90 -21.03
CA ASN A 150 -0.01 13.91 -20.53
C ASN A 150 -0.49 12.53 -20.09
N ASN A 151 -0.03 11.44 -20.73
CA ASN A 151 -0.50 10.09 -20.44
C ASN A 151 0.55 9.04 -20.86
N PHE A 152 0.19 7.75 -20.76
CA PHE A 152 1.10 6.65 -21.12
C PHE A 152 1.41 6.57 -22.63
N ASP A 153 0.50 7.03 -23.50
CA ASP A 153 0.77 7.07 -24.94
C ASP A 153 1.91 8.06 -25.26
N ASP A 154 1.99 9.16 -24.53
CA ASP A 154 3.08 10.11 -24.69
C ASP A 154 4.42 9.50 -24.26
N LEU A 155 4.47 8.71 -23.19
CA LEU A 155 5.68 7.96 -22.80
C LEU A 155 6.14 7.00 -23.90
N LYS A 156 5.19 6.27 -24.52
CA LYS A 156 5.49 5.40 -25.66
C LYS A 156 6.02 6.19 -26.86
N LYS A 157 5.46 7.36 -27.19
CA LYS A 157 5.95 8.23 -28.27
C LYS A 157 7.35 8.75 -27.96
N ILE A 158 7.60 9.18 -26.73
CA ILE A 158 8.91 9.64 -26.26
C ILE A 158 9.95 8.54 -26.44
N LYS A 159 9.63 7.28 -26.09
CA LYS A 159 10.53 6.16 -26.34
C LYS A 159 10.92 6.00 -27.82
N ALA A 160 10.04 6.37 -28.75
CA ALA A 160 10.35 6.29 -30.18
C ALA A 160 11.27 7.44 -30.66
N THR A 161 11.33 8.56 -29.94
CA THR A 161 12.05 9.77 -30.38
C THR A 161 13.27 10.12 -29.51
N VAL A 162 13.34 9.61 -28.28
CA VAL A 162 14.42 9.85 -27.33
C VAL A 162 15.16 8.52 -27.09
N PRO A 163 16.36 8.32 -27.67
CA PRO A 163 17.09 7.06 -27.59
C PRO A 163 17.37 6.57 -26.17
N ASP A 164 17.77 7.50 -25.28
CA ASP A 164 18.13 7.23 -23.89
C ASP A 164 16.96 7.51 -22.92
N PHE A 165 15.73 7.26 -23.36
CA PHE A 165 14.57 7.39 -22.48
C PHE A 165 14.50 6.23 -21.48
N HIS A 166 14.64 6.57 -20.20
CA HIS A 166 14.52 5.65 -19.07
C HIS A 166 13.20 5.88 -18.33
N TRP A 167 12.29 4.93 -18.49
CA TRP A 167 11.05 4.82 -17.73
C TRP A 167 11.24 3.81 -16.60
N ALA A 168 10.45 3.91 -15.53
CA ALA A 168 10.41 2.84 -14.54
C ALA A 168 9.08 2.78 -13.79
N HIS A 169 8.68 1.58 -13.40
CA HIS A 169 7.67 1.37 -12.37
C HIS A 169 8.08 0.19 -11.49
N THR A 170 7.33 -0.07 -10.43
CA THR A 170 7.62 -1.19 -9.54
C THR A 170 7.11 -2.51 -10.11
N ASP A 171 7.66 -3.63 -9.64
CA ASP A 171 7.18 -4.97 -10.01
C ASP A 171 5.72 -5.16 -9.56
N PRO A 172 4.77 -5.40 -10.48
CA PRO A 172 3.34 -5.60 -10.18
C PRO A 172 3.04 -6.82 -9.30
N GLN A 173 3.95 -7.78 -9.19
CA GLN A 173 3.83 -8.92 -8.28
C GLN A 173 4.19 -8.54 -6.83
N LEU A 174 5.01 -7.50 -6.63
CA LEU A 174 5.57 -7.14 -5.33
C LEU A 174 4.99 -5.86 -4.75
N SER A 175 4.59 -4.92 -5.61
CA SER A 175 4.25 -3.55 -5.21
C SER A 175 2.90 -3.10 -5.78
N ASN A 176 2.14 -2.41 -4.93
CA ASN A 176 0.82 -1.90 -5.27
C ASN A 176 0.84 -0.83 -6.37
N SER A 177 1.85 0.06 -6.40
CA SER A 177 1.94 1.08 -7.45
C SER A 177 2.16 0.47 -8.84
N GLY A 178 2.97 -0.59 -8.94
CA GLY A 178 3.21 -1.32 -10.19
C GLY A 178 1.95 -2.05 -10.64
N PHE A 179 1.27 -2.72 -9.70
CA PHE A 179 0.01 -3.40 -9.96
C PHE A 179 -1.08 -2.45 -10.48
N MET A 180 -1.30 -1.34 -9.79
CA MET A 180 -2.23 -0.28 -10.22
C MET A 180 -1.77 0.38 -11.52
N GLY A 181 -0.47 0.53 -11.72
CA GLY A 181 0.12 1.07 -12.94
C GLY A 181 -0.20 0.26 -14.18
N VAL A 182 -0.06 -1.06 -14.11
CA VAL A 182 -0.42 -1.95 -15.23
C VAL A 182 -1.92 -1.88 -15.50
N ILE A 183 -2.77 -1.87 -14.46
CA ILE A 183 -4.22 -1.67 -14.62
C ILE A 183 -4.52 -0.36 -15.34
N MET A 184 -3.88 0.75 -14.92
CA MET A 184 -4.07 2.07 -15.54
C MET A 184 -3.57 2.11 -16.98
N GLN A 185 -2.50 1.40 -17.32
CA GLN A 185 -2.04 1.26 -18.71
C GLN A 185 -3.09 0.56 -19.58
N VAL A 186 -3.68 -0.55 -19.10
CA VAL A 186 -4.76 -1.26 -19.81
C VAL A 186 -5.99 -0.34 -19.99
N ALA A 187 -6.43 0.32 -18.92
CA ALA A 187 -7.56 1.25 -18.95
C ALA A 187 -7.30 2.41 -19.93
N SER A 188 -6.10 2.98 -19.91
CA SER A 188 -5.69 4.05 -20.81
C SER A 188 -5.69 3.60 -22.27
N PHE A 189 -5.19 2.39 -22.56
CA PHE A 189 -5.12 1.85 -23.92
C PHE A 189 -6.51 1.67 -24.54
N PHE A 190 -7.48 1.16 -23.77
CA PHE A 190 -8.86 0.97 -24.23
C PHE A 190 -9.76 2.19 -24.03
N ASN A 191 -9.26 3.24 -23.39
CA ASN A 191 -10.03 4.40 -22.95
C ASN A 191 -11.29 3.99 -22.16
N LYS A 192 -11.12 3.08 -21.20
CA LYS A 192 -12.17 2.54 -20.33
C LYS A 192 -11.96 2.99 -18.89
N ASN A 193 -13.02 3.02 -18.09
CA ASN A 193 -12.85 3.00 -16.64
C ASN A 193 -12.29 1.62 -16.22
N THR A 194 -11.54 1.56 -15.13
CA THR A 194 -10.99 0.30 -14.61
C THR A 194 -12.08 -0.69 -14.20
N SER A 195 -13.27 -0.22 -13.79
CA SER A 195 -14.42 -1.08 -13.52
C SER A 195 -15.01 -1.76 -14.75
N ASP A 196 -14.75 -1.22 -15.94
CA ASP A 196 -15.28 -1.73 -17.21
C ASP A 196 -14.31 -2.70 -17.91
N LEU A 197 -13.17 -2.97 -17.29
CA LEU A 197 -12.19 -3.92 -17.80
C LEU A 197 -12.72 -5.35 -17.65
N VAL A 198 -12.48 -6.15 -18.68
CA VAL A 198 -12.83 -7.58 -18.73
C VAL A 198 -11.62 -8.42 -19.09
N PHE A 199 -11.65 -9.71 -18.77
CA PHE A 199 -10.53 -10.61 -19.05
C PHE A 199 -10.06 -10.60 -20.51
N SER A 200 -10.99 -10.50 -21.48
CA SER A 200 -10.63 -10.47 -22.90
C SER A 200 -9.74 -9.27 -23.29
N ASP A 201 -9.84 -8.15 -22.56
CA ASP A 201 -8.98 -6.98 -22.75
C ASP A 201 -7.50 -7.35 -22.52
N LEU A 202 -7.22 -8.21 -21.52
CA LEU A 202 -5.86 -8.65 -21.16
C LEU A 202 -5.24 -9.60 -22.19
N THR A 203 -6.03 -10.17 -23.09
CA THR A 203 -5.56 -11.10 -24.13
C THR A 203 -5.36 -10.42 -25.49
N ASN A 204 -5.61 -9.11 -25.58
CA ASN A 204 -5.54 -8.36 -26.83
C ASN A 204 -4.09 -8.20 -27.32
N SER A 205 -3.81 -8.67 -28.54
CA SER A 205 -2.46 -8.62 -29.12
C SER A 205 -1.92 -7.20 -29.34
N SER A 206 -2.81 -6.24 -29.65
CA SER A 206 -2.40 -4.84 -29.85
C SER A 206 -2.01 -4.17 -28.53
N LEU A 207 -2.73 -4.48 -27.45
CA LEU A 207 -2.32 -4.10 -26.09
C LEU A 207 -0.94 -4.67 -25.77
N HIS A 208 -0.71 -5.97 -26.01
CA HIS A 208 0.57 -6.62 -25.72
C HIS A 208 1.73 -5.94 -26.46
N GLN A 209 1.55 -5.62 -27.75
CA GLN A 209 2.56 -4.92 -28.53
C GLN A 209 2.78 -3.50 -28.00
N TRP A 210 1.71 -2.79 -27.66
CA TRP A 210 1.79 -1.45 -27.09
C TRP A 210 2.58 -1.45 -25.77
N MET A 211 2.28 -2.38 -24.87
CA MET A 211 2.97 -2.50 -23.58
C MET A 211 4.43 -2.89 -23.78
N LYS A 212 4.74 -3.86 -24.64
CA LYS A 212 6.13 -4.26 -24.94
C LYS A 212 7.01 -3.10 -25.38
N ILE A 213 6.47 -2.14 -26.14
CA ILE A 213 7.22 -0.94 -26.54
C ILE A 213 7.57 -0.09 -25.32
N LEU A 214 6.61 0.17 -24.43
CA LEU A 214 6.85 0.98 -23.24
C LEU A 214 7.73 0.24 -22.22
N GLU A 215 7.49 -1.05 -21.99
CA GLU A 215 8.27 -1.90 -21.10
C GLU A 215 9.73 -2.04 -21.57
N SER A 216 10.00 -1.99 -22.88
CA SER A 216 11.38 -2.02 -23.41
C SER A 216 12.25 -0.83 -22.99
N SER A 217 11.67 0.22 -22.43
CA SER A 217 12.38 1.39 -21.89
C SER A 217 12.62 1.32 -20.38
N ILE A 218 12.22 0.22 -19.74
CA ILE A 218 12.36 0.07 -18.29
C ILE A 218 13.78 -0.28 -17.92
N LEU A 219 14.38 0.56 -17.08
CA LEU A 219 15.74 0.35 -16.56
C LEU A 219 15.77 -0.78 -15.52
N PHE A 220 14.79 -0.81 -14.62
CA PHE A 220 14.59 -1.86 -13.62
C PHE A 220 13.17 -1.81 -13.07
N TYR A 221 12.73 -2.93 -12.50
CA TYR A 221 11.50 -3.00 -11.73
C TYR A 221 11.80 -2.84 -10.23
N GLY A 222 11.32 -1.74 -9.64
CA GLY A 222 11.52 -1.49 -8.20
C GLY A 222 10.76 -2.51 -7.34
N THR A 223 11.37 -2.99 -6.26
CA THR A 223 10.71 -3.90 -5.30
C THR A 223 9.69 -3.18 -4.41
N SER A 224 9.83 -1.85 -4.27
CA SER A 224 8.88 -0.96 -3.61
C SER A 224 8.90 0.42 -4.24
N THR A 225 7.81 1.17 -4.09
CA THR A 225 7.70 2.52 -4.68
C THR A 225 8.68 3.50 -4.05
N GLY A 226 8.92 3.41 -2.73
CA GLY A 226 9.91 4.24 -2.05
C GLY A 226 11.34 3.95 -2.52
N PHE A 227 11.67 2.69 -2.82
CA PHE A 227 12.97 2.36 -3.43
C PHE A 227 13.09 2.94 -4.85
N LEU A 228 12.02 2.87 -5.64
CA LEU A 228 11.97 3.50 -6.97
C LEU A 228 12.16 5.02 -6.90
N ALA A 229 11.49 5.71 -5.97
CA ALA A 229 11.66 7.15 -5.76
C ALA A 229 13.10 7.53 -5.38
N LYS A 230 13.72 6.79 -4.46
CA LYS A 230 15.14 7.01 -4.10
C LYS A 230 16.09 6.77 -5.28
N LYS A 231 15.79 5.79 -6.13
CA LYS A 231 16.54 5.54 -7.36
C LYS A 231 16.35 6.64 -8.40
N ALA A 232 15.17 7.25 -8.48
CA ALA A 232 14.94 8.41 -9.33
C ALA A 232 15.84 9.58 -8.89
N ILE A 233 15.92 9.87 -7.59
CA ILE A 233 16.79 10.93 -7.05
C ILE A 233 18.27 10.72 -7.43
N SER A 234 18.76 9.48 -7.32
CA SER A 234 20.19 9.18 -7.48
C SER A 234 20.60 8.74 -8.90
N GLY A 235 19.69 8.71 -9.86
CA GLY A 235 19.90 8.01 -11.13
C GLY A 235 19.24 8.67 -12.33
N ASP A 236 19.39 8.03 -13.48
CA ASP A 236 19.09 8.64 -14.79
C ASP A 236 17.66 8.36 -15.28
N LEU A 237 16.69 8.22 -14.38
CA LEU A 237 15.29 8.01 -14.77
C LEU A 237 14.71 9.32 -15.33
N ASN A 238 14.06 9.28 -16.49
CA ASN A 238 13.39 10.45 -17.04
C ASN A 238 11.91 10.53 -16.63
N ALA A 239 11.27 9.37 -16.46
CA ALA A 239 9.91 9.27 -15.98
C ALA A 239 9.74 8.01 -15.13
N PHE A 240 8.83 8.05 -14.15
CA PHE A 240 8.61 6.95 -13.23
C PHE A 240 7.18 6.93 -12.69
N LEU A 241 6.61 5.75 -12.47
CA LEU A 241 5.28 5.62 -11.89
C LEU A 241 5.34 5.50 -10.36
N VAL A 242 4.75 6.47 -9.66
CA VAL A 242 4.76 6.54 -8.20
C VAL A 242 3.44 7.05 -7.65
N TYR A 243 3.30 7.05 -6.33
CA TYR A 243 2.27 7.81 -5.64
C TYR A 243 2.63 9.29 -5.63
N GLU A 244 1.62 10.16 -5.65
CA GLU A 244 1.83 11.61 -5.60
C GLU A 244 2.61 12.06 -4.35
N ASN A 245 2.39 11.42 -3.20
CA ASN A 245 3.08 11.80 -1.96
C ASN A 245 4.61 11.66 -2.08
N LEU A 246 5.09 10.74 -2.91
CA LEU A 246 6.52 10.57 -3.17
C LEU A 246 7.11 11.66 -4.06
N ILE A 247 6.31 12.35 -4.87
CA ILE A 247 6.78 13.55 -5.60
C ILE A 247 7.10 14.67 -4.62
N ILE A 248 6.23 14.86 -3.63
CA ILE A 248 6.44 15.82 -2.54
C ILE A 248 7.69 15.43 -1.73
N GLU A 249 7.86 14.13 -1.42
CA GLU A 249 9.05 13.64 -0.71
C GLU A 249 10.34 13.87 -1.50
N ILE A 250 10.36 13.55 -2.80
CA ILE A 250 11.51 13.79 -3.68
C ILE A 250 11.92 15.27 -3.66
N ASN A 251 10.96 16.20 -3.79
CA ASN A 251 11.23 17.63 -3.81
C ASN A 251 11.69 18.21 -2.47
N LYS A 252 11.56 17.47 -1.36
CA LYS A 252 12.20 17.83 -0.08
C LYS A 252 13.71 17.50 -0.06
N GLU A 253 14.15 16.55 -0.88
CA GLU A 253 15.53 16.06 -0.90
C GLU A 253 16.40 16.69 -2.00
N ILE A 254 15.80 17.10 -3.12
CA ILE A 254 16.54 17.60 -4.29
C ILE A 254 16.41 19.11 -4.48
N THR A 255 17.42 19.73 -5.08
CA THR A 255 17.41 21.17 -5.41
C THR A 255 17.84 21.50 -6.84
N THR A 256 18.30 20.51 -7.61
CA THR A 256 18.89 20.69 -8.94
C THR A 256 17.87 20.70 -10.07
N ASP A 257 16.74 20.03 -9.87
CA ASP A 257 15.57 20.02 -10.74
C ASP A 257 14.33 19.86 -9.83
N THR A 258 13.14 19.96 -10.39
CA THR A 258 11.88 19.75 -9.68
C THR A 258 11.20 18.51 -10.24
N ALA A 259 10.93 17.52 -9.39
CA ALA A 259 10.04 16.43 -9.75
C ALA A 259 8.62 16.97 -9.90
N VAL A 260 7.93 16.62 -10.97
CA VAL A 260 6.55 17.03 -11.23
C VAL A 260 5.64 15.82 -11.42
N ALA A 261 4.45 15.90 -10.84
CA ALA A 261 3.40 14.91 -10.98
C ALA A 261 2.59 15.18 -12.26
N ILE A 262 2.67 14.24 -13.20
CA ILE A 262 1.78 14.16 -14.36
C ILE A 262 0.63 13.22 -14.01
N TYR A 263 -0.56 13.79 -13.86
CA TYR A 263 -1.80 13.05 -13.68
C TYR A 263 -2.27 12.55 -15.04
N PRO A 264 -2.29 11.24 -15.32
CA PRO A 264 -2.58 10.75 -16.67
C PRO A 264 -3.95 11.23 -17.14
N GLY A 265 -4.03 11.90 -18.29
CA GLY A 265 -5.24 12.60 -18.74
C GLY A 265 -6.48 11.72 -18.94
N ASN A 266 -6.29 10.42 -19.18
CA ASN A 266 -7.38 9.45 -19.30
C ASN A 266 -7.96 9.04 -17.94
N GLY A 267 -7.18 9.19 -16.87
CA GLY A 267 -7.62 8.95 -15.50
C GLY A 267 -6.51 8.40 -14.60
N THR A 268 -6.76 8.43 -13.29
CA THR A 268 -5.87 7.83 -12.29
C THR A 268 -6.64 6.99 -11.27
N LEU A 269 -6.01 5.93 -10.77
CA LEU A 269 -6.47 5.23 -9.58
C LEU A 269 -5.92 5.91 -8.32
N LEU A 270 -6.70 5.83 -7.24
CA LEU A 270 -6.29 6.32 -5.93
C LEU A 270 -5.78 5.17 -5.06
N SER A 271 -4.62 5.38 -4.46
CA SER A 271 -4.20 4.63 -3.28
C SER A 271 -4.99 5.18 -2.09
N ASP A 272 -6.20 4.66 -1.91
CA ASP A 272 -7.23 5.16 -0.97
C ASP A 272 -7.11 4.61 0.45
N HIS A 273 -6.08 3.80 0.71
CA HIS A 273 -5.63 3.49 2.06
C HIS A 273 -6.75 3.03 3.02
N PRO A 274 -7.55 2.02 2.63
CA PRO A 274 -8.68 1.58 3.45
C PRO A 274 -8.22 1.01 4.78
N PHE A 275 -9.05 1.13 5.81
CA PHE A 275 -8.93 0.41 7.07
C PHE A 275 -10.16 -0.47 7.24
N ALA A 276 -9.93 -1.75 7.50
CA ALA A 276 -10.98 -2.76 7.65
C ALA A 276 -10.75 -3.56 8.93
N ILE A 277 -11.81 -3.74 9.72
CA ILE A 277 -11.82 -4.70 10.82
C ILE A 277 -12.18 -6.06 10.23
N LEU A 278 -11.40 -7.10 10.53
CA LEU A 278 -11.68 -8.44 10.00
C LEU A 278 -12.85 -9.09 10.74
N ASP A 279 -13.83 -9.60 9.98
CA ASP A 279 -14.92 -10.44 10.45
C ASP A 279 -14.45 -11.90 10.52
N ALA A 280 -13.53 -12.14 11.46
CA ALA A 280 -12.84 -13.42 11.59
C ALA A 280 -12.94 -14.01 13.01
N PRO A 281 -12.88 -15.35 13.17
CA PRO A 281 -13.05 -16.01 14.47
C PRO A 281 -12.01 -15.67 15.53
N TRP A 282 -10.83 -15.19 15.13
CA TRP A 282 -9.77 -14.77 16.05
C TRP A 282 -9.95 -13.35 16.58
N VAL A 283 -10.83 -12.53 15.97
CA VAL A 283 -11.07 -11.16 16.41
C VAL A 283 -12.09 -11.14 17.54
N THR A 284 -11.62 -10.81 18.75
CA THR A 284 -12.47 -10.72 19.94
C THR A 284 -13.35 -9.46 19.93
N ALA A 285 -14.41 -9.46 20.75
CA ALA A 285 -15.26 -8.28 20.92
C ALA A 285 -14.49 -7.06 21.48
N GLN A 286 -13.50 -7.31 22.35
CA GLN A 286 -12.67 -6.26 22.93
C GLN A 286 -11.73 -5.64 21.89
N GLU A 287 -11.07 -6.45 21.06
CA GLU A 287 -10.22 -5.95 19.96
C GLU A 287 -11.04 -5.19 18.91
N ARG A 288 -12.25 -5.67 18.60
CA ARG A 288 -13.17 -4.98 17.69
C ARG A 288 -13.56 -3.60 18.24
N ALA A 289 -13.96 -3.51 19.50
CA ALA A 289 -14.29 -2.22 20.12
C ALA A 289 -13.08 -1.26 20.13
N ALA A 290 -11.87 -1.79 20.36
CA ALA A 290 -10.64 -0.99 20.29
C ALA A 290 -10.34 -0.52 18.86
N ALA A 291 -10.58 -1.37 17.86
CA ALA A 291 -10.43 -1.02 16.46
C ALA A 291 -11.44 0.04 16.01
N GLU A 292 -12.69 -0.04 16.47
CA GLU A 292 -13.72 0.98 16.24
C GLU A 292 -13.30 2.33 16.84
N LYS A 293 -12.70 2.33 18.04
CA LYS A 293 -12.09 3.53 18.63
C LYS A 293 -10.92 4.07 17.82
N PHE A 294 -10.09 3.20 17.25
CA PHE A 294 -9.06 3.64 16.32
C PHE A 294 -9.65 4.28 15.06
N PHE A 295 -10.75 3.75 14.53
CA PHE A 295 -11.43 4.30 13.36
C PHE A 295 -12.06 5.67 13.64
N GLU A 296 -12.63 5.87 14.84
CA GLU A 296 -13.09 7.19 15.30
C GLU A 296 -11.91 8.19 15.33
N PHE A 297 -10.78 7.80 15.93
CA PHE A 297 -9.58 8.64 16.01
C PHE A 297 -9.01 9.02 14.63
N LEU A 298 -8.96 8.06 13.69
CA LEU A 298 -8.49 8.30 12.32
C LEU A 298 -9.36 9.29 11.53
N GLN A 299 -10.65 9.39 11.88
CA GLN A 299 -11.61 10.28 11.23
C GLN A 299 -11.65 11.69 11.84
N LEU A 300 -10.94 11.93 12.95
CA LEU A 300 -10.82 13.28 13.49
C LEU A 300 -10.11 14.18 12.48
N ASN A 301 -10.65 15.37 12.22
CA ASN A 301 -10.04 16.36 11.32
C ASN A 301 -8.59 16.67 11.71
N SER A 302 -8.28 16.72 13.00
CA SER A 302 -6.91 16.90 13.49
C SER A 302 -5.97 15.78 13.10
N THR A 303 -6.45 14.53 13.05
CA THR A 303 -5.67 13.35 12.67
C THR A 303 -5.48 13.30 11.16
N ILE A 304 -6.54 13.57 10.38
CA ILE A 304 -6.50 13.65 8.92
C ILE A 304 -5.55 14.76 8.46
N ALA A 305 -5.62 15.95 9.05
CA ALA A 305 -4.79 17.09 8.66
C ALA A 305 -3.29 16.84 8.86
N LYS A 306 -2.90 15.95 9.80
CA LYS A 306 -1.49 15.57 9.97
C LYS A 306 -0.95 14.79 8.77
N ALA A 307 -1.80 13.97 8.15
CA ALA A 307 -1.45 13.19 6.97
C ALA A 307 -1.11 14.07 5.76
N PHE A 308 -1.51 15.35 5.75
CA PHE A 308 -1.14 16.29 4.69
C PHE A 308 0.38 16.46 4.61
N ASN A 309 1.07 16.52 5.75
CA ASN A 309 2.53 16.67 5.79
C ASN A 309 3.27 15.45 5.22
N ASP A 310 2.63 14.28 5.29
CA ASP A 310 3.07 13.01 4.72
C ASP A 310 2.64 12.86 3.23
N GLY A 311 2.01 13.90 2.65
CA GLY A 311 1.60 13.97 1.25
C GLY A 311 0.29 13.25 0.93
N PHE A 312 -0.54 12.96 1.94
CA PHE A 312 -1.86 12.37 1.73
C PHE A 312 -2.96 13.42 1.65
N ARG A 313 -3.94 13.19 0.76
CA ARG A 313 -5.12 14.04 0.58
C ARG A 313 -6.26 13.55 1.47
N PRO A 314 -7.14 14.42 1.98
CA PRO A 314 -8.32 13.99 2.71
C PRO A 314 -9.37 13.45 1.75
N THR A 315 -10.00 12.34 2.10
CA THR A 315 -11.14 11.80 1.32
C THR A 315 -12.36 12.70 1.44
N ASP A 316 -12.69 13.14 2.65
CA ASP A 316 -13.71 14.17 2.86
C ASP A 316 -13.09 15.56 2.74
N THR A 317 -13.36 16.23 1.62
CA THR A 317 -12.86 17.58 1.36
C THR A 317 -13.52 18.67 2.21
N SER A 318 -14.58 18.35 2.96
CA SER A 318 -15.25 19.32 3.85
C SER A 318 -14.30 19.89 4.91
N ILE A 319 -13.28 19.12 5.32
CA ILE A 319 -12.21 19.56 6.22
C ILE A 319 -11.51 20.85 5.73
N LEU A 320 -11.43 21.05 4.41
CA LEU A 320 -10.78 22.21 3.78
C LEU A 320 -11.64 23.48 3.85
N SER A 321 -12.88 23.44 4.35
CA SER A 321 -13.64 24.65 4.68
C SER A 321 -13.06 25.38 5.90
N ASN A 322 -12.29 24.68 6.74
CA ASN A 322 -11.53 25.28 7.83
C ASN A 322 -10.26 25.93 7.28
N SER A 323 -10.07 27.24 7.52
CA SER A 323 -8.96 28.01 6.96
C SER A 323 -7.59 27.50 7.42
N THR A 324 -7.45 27.03 8.66
CA THR A 324 -6.19 26.47 9.18
C THR A 324 -5.81 25.21 8.41
N TYR A 325 -6.73 24.26 8.25
CA TYR A 325 -6.46 23.03 7.51
C TYR A 325 -6.25 23.28 6.02
N ASN A 326 -7.00 24.20 5.41
CA ASN A 326 -6.79 24.59 4.02
C ASN A 326 -5.42 25.25 3.80
N ASN A 327 -4.95 26.08 4.73
CA ASN A 327 -3.64 26.70 4.64
C ASN A 327 -2.52 25.64 4.73
N THR A 328 -2.65 24.68 5.66
CA THR A 328 -1.73 23.52 5.72
C THR A 328 -1.77 22.74 4.41
N PHE A 329 -2.96 22.39 3.92
CA PHE A 329 -3.11 21.67 2.65
C PHE A 329 -2.48 22.42 1.48
N ASN A 330 -2.73 23.73 1.33
CA ASN A 330 -2.15 24.58 0.29
C ASN A 330 -0.62 24.65 0.35
N SER A 331 -0.04 24.63 1.54
CA SER A 331 1.42 24.62 1.72
C SER A 331 2.09 23.33 1.22
N ILE A 332 1.32 22.24 1.11
CA ILE A 332 1.81 20.95 0.62
C ILE A 332 1.41 20.69 -0.83
N PHE A 333 0.14 20.87 -1.19
CA PHE A 333 -0.40 20.52 -2.50
C PHE A 333 -0.39 21.72 -3.45
N ASN A 334 0.80 22.07 -3.93
CA ASN A 334 1.02 23.19 -4.84
C ASN A 334 2.16 22.90 -5.83
N ALA A 335 2.29 23.78 -6.83
CA ALA A 335 3.26 23.61 -7.92
C ALA A 335 4.72 23.68 -7.46
N GLU A 336 5.02 24.38 -6.36
CA GLU A 336 6.39 24.44 -5.79
C GLU A 336 6.83 23.07 -5.28
N ASN A 337 5.90 22.26 -4.76
CA ASN A 337 6.13 20.88 -4.37
C ASN A 337 5.93 19.88 -5.52
N GLY A 338 5.78 20.35 -6.77
CA GLY A 338 5.66 19.51 -7.95
C GLY A 338 4.28 18.85 -8.15
N VAL A 339 3.27 19.26 -7.38
CA VAL A 339 1.92 18.69 -7.43
C VAL A 339 0.87 19.79 -7.66
N LYS A 340 -0.41 19.44 -7.74
CA LYS A 340 -1.50 20.42 -7.91
C LYS A 340 -2.45 20.42 -6.72
N TYR A 341 -3.10 21.55 -6.46
CA TYR A 341 -4.11 21.64 -5.41
C TYR A 341 -5.26 20.65 -5.66
N SER A 342 -5.83 20.70 -6.86
CA SER A 342 -6.85 19.75 -7.33
C SER A 342 -6.26 18.72 -8.29
N ILE A 343 -6.85 17.53 -8.32
CA ILE A 343 -6.47 16.47 -9.25
C ILE A 343 -7.14 16.77 -10.60
N PRO A 344 -6.38 17.08 -11.66
CA PRO A 344 -6.93 17.57 -12.92
C PRO A 344 -7.28 16.44 -13.91
N THR A 345 -7.71 15.28 -13.41
CA THR A 345 -7.99 14.10 -14.25
C THR A 345 -9.15 13.28 -13.67
N PRO A 346 -9.89 12.50 -14.48
CA PRO A 346 -10.88 11.56 -13.98
C PRO A 346 -10.29 10.57 -12.97
N ILE A 347 -11.09 10.21 -11.97
CA ILE A 347 -10.74 9.15 -11.03
C ILE A 347 -11.34 7.83 -11.50
N TYR A 348 -10.49 6.83 -11.67
CA TYR A 348 -10.91 5.47 -12.00
C TYR A 348 -11.59 4.77 -10.83
N ASN A 349 -12.54 3.90 -11.12
CA ASN A 349 -13.30 3.15 -10.12
C ASN A 349 -12.51 1.90 -9.67
N PRO A 350 -12.16 1.76 -8.37
CA PRO A 350 -11.37 0.63 -7.88
C PRO A 350 -12.15 -0.71 -7.85
N GLN A 351 -13.45 -0.71 -8.13
CA GLN A 351 -14.27 -1.92 -8.22
C GLN A 351 -14.02 -2.67 -9.53
N ILE A 352 -12.87 -3.33 -9.60
CA ILE A 352 -12.39 -4.04 -10.79
C ILE A 352 -12.82 -5.51 -10.71
N ASN A 353 -13.15 -6.09 -11.87
CA ASN A 353 -13.45 -7.51 -11.99
C ASN A 353 -12.32 -8.39 -11.38
N SER A 354 -12.65 -9.36 -10.53
CA SER A 354 -11.67 -10.18 -9.82
C SER A 354 -10.78 -11.01 -10.75
N GLN A 355 -11.32 -11.47 -11.89
CA GLN A 355 -10.53 -12.17 -12.91
C GLN A 355 -9.54 -11.22 -13.59
N VAL A 356 -9.88 -9.95 -13.78
CA VAL A 356 -8.91 -8.96 -14.26
C VAL A 356 -7.79 -8.80 -13.24
N LEU A 357 -8.12 -8.57 -11.96
CA LEU A 357 -7.13 -8.41 -10.88
C LEU A 357 -6.17 -9.61 -10.78
N GLU A 358 -6.69 -10.83 -10.95
CA GLU A 358 -5.89 -12.05 -10.88
C GLU A 358 -4.84 -12.16 -11.99
N TYR A 359 -5.17 -11.77 -13.22
CA TYR A 359 -4.33 -11.98 -14.41
C TYR A 359 -3.51 -10.75 -14.85
N ILE A 360 -3.66 -9.60 -14.18
CA ILE A 360 -2.79 -8.43 -14.40
C ILE A 360 -1.28 -8.75 -14.29
N PRO A 361 -0.82 -9.52 -13.29
CA PRO A 361 0.59 -9.90 -13.20
C PRO A 361 1.05 -10.75 -14.39
N ASP A 362 0.19 -11.64 -14.89
CA ASP A 362 0.49 -12.51 -16.02
C ASP A 362 0.62 -11.70 -17.32
N LEU A 363 -0.28 -10.73 -17.53
CA LEU A 363 -0.18 -9.76 -18.62
C LEU A 363 1.18 -9.06 -18.58
N TRP A 364 1.57 -8.55 -17.40
CA TRP A 364 2.87 -7.90 -17.27
C TRP A 364 4.04 -8.85 -17.56
N ILE A 365 4.03 -10.09 -17.06
CA ILE A 365 5.09 -11.08 -17.33
C ILE A 365 5.30 -11.32 -18.83
N ILE A 366 4.24 -11.34 -19.64
CA ILE A 366 4.35 -11.57 -21.09
C ILE A 366 4.71 -10.31 -21.89
N THR A 367 4.62 -9.13 -21.28
CA THR A 367 4.94 -7.84 -21.93
C THR A 367 6.20 -7.16 -21.41
N ARG A 368 6.70 -7.52 -20.23
CA ARG A 368 7.88 -6.94 -19.61
C ARG A 368 9.13 -7.09 -20.49
N ALA A 369 10.12 -6.23 -20.26
CA ALA A 369 11.44 -6.43 -20.84
C ALA A 369 12.03 -7.78 -20.39
N GLY A 370 12.68 -8.48 -21.33
CA GLY A 370 13.24 -9.82 -21.14
C GLY A 370 14.47 -9.85 -20.25
#